data_AF-A0A1D3JCH0-F1
#
_entry.id   AF-A0A1D3JCH0-F1
#
_cell.length_a   1.000
_cell.length_b   1.000
_cell.length_c   1.000
_cell.angle_alpha   90.00
_cell.angle_beta   90.00
_cell.angle_gamma   90.00
#
_symmetry.space_group_name_H-M   'P 1'
#
loop_
_entity.id
_entity.type
_entity.pdbx_description
1 polymer ?
#
loop_
_entity_poly.entity_id
_entity_poly.type
_entity_poly.pdbx_seq_one_letter_code
_entity_poly.pdbx_strand_id
1 'polypeptide(L)'
;MTCNKNADRESYGFFVFFDNYSNRANVVEKIVSVKPKTPEKPNYAEQLNPGKKINVSCSDFSKYAAEFYSKIQSPDILCEKFREIYNSLSNSNWGKKKEEYTKGEEKLGNNDWAFINYWLNDTLRGTDSDPPICVKDFYKSLRKMDEDYFKIEYVEDKLYNIEKNDFKKMKDLYYLYDMKEKISKLLDDNKATNGKAQCQKYEKECNEKYRDVIINCRDDCNDFFSAIAQFKKEYNQDLVSLREHTYLSSSYELQELPDYISLITEQKIKEFTRTIFLPVLFLIFGLFSILLFFNKFLPCRKYLIEKIKRNKRIIFHVDEGEESLPSHAFENDDTISDNGEYNIGYYSTLNS
;
A
#
# COMPACT_ATOMS: atom_id res chain seq x y z
N MET A 1 -11.42 -32.08 -12.31
CA MET A 1 -11.11 -31.39 -11.03
C MET A 1 -10.55 -30.03 -11.37
N THR A 2 -11.16 -28.97 -10.86
CA THR A 2 -10.60 -27.62 -10.96
C THR A 2 -9.31 -27.53 -10.15
N CYS A 3 -8.36 -26.73 -10.62
CA CYS A 3 -7.14 -26.44 -9.86
C CYS A 3 -7.29 -25.21 -8.97
N ASN A 4 -8.29 -24.39 -9.26
CA ASN A 4 -8.52 -23.16 -8.54
C ASN A 4 -9.42 -23.36 -7.32
N LYS A 5 -9.11 -22.62 -6.26
CA LYS A 5 -9.88 -22.52 -5.02
C LYS A 5 -9.70 -21.11 -4.45
N ASN A 6 -10.75 -20.56 -3.85
CA ASN A 6 -10.66 -19.32 -3.08
C ASN A 6 -9.73 -19.53 -1.88
N ALA A 7 -9.03 -18.46 -1.48
CA ALA A 7 -8.29 -18.48 -0.22
C ALA A 7 -9.30 -18.49 0.93
N ASP A 8 -8.99 -19.26 1.97
CA ASP A 8 -9.75 -19.27 3.21
C ASP A 8 -8.91 -18.69 4.35
N ARG A 9 -9.45 -18.67 5.55
CA ARG A 9 -8.74 -18.18 6.74
C ARG A 9 -7.39 -18.85 6.96
N GLU A 10 -7.25 -20.15 6.65
CA GLU A 10 -6.00 -20.88 6.88
C GLU A 10 -4.91 -20.47 5.88
N SER A 11 -5.29 -20.06 4.66
CA SER A 11 -4.37 -19.51 3.66
C SER A 11 -3.56 -18.34 4.17
N TYR A 12 -4.11 -17.54 5.10
CA TYR A 12 -3.45 -16.39 5.71
C TYR A 12 -2.65 -16.74 6.97
N GLY A 13 -2.71 -17.98 7.46
CA GLY A 13 -2.14 -18.37 8.76
C GLY A 13 -0.63 -18.14 8.89
N PHE A 14 0.11 -18.25 7.78
CA PHE A 14 1.57 -18.09 7.78
C PHE A 14 2.04 -16.65 8.07
N PHE A 15 1.19 -15.63 7.86
CA PHE A 15 1.53 -14.22 8.13
C PHE A 15 1.85 -13.95 9.60
N VAL A 16 1.30 -14.74 10.53
CA VAL A 16 1.62 -14.65 11.97
C VAL A 16 3.12 -14.91 12.24
N PHE A 17 3.78 -15.67 11.37
CA PHE A 17 5.22 -15.96 11.45
C PHE A 17 5.94 -15.50 10.20
N PHE A 18 5.51 -14.35 9.65
CA PHE A 18 5.98 -13.84 8.36
C PHE A 18 7.50 -13.89 8.20
N ASP A 19 8.25 -13.33 9.15
CA ASP A 19 9.71 -13.24 9.08
C ASP A 19 10.38 -14.61 8.89
N ASN A 20 9.86 -15.67 9.51
CA ASN A 20 10.41 -17.02 9.36
C ASN A 20 10.22 -17.56 7.93
N TYR A 21 9.09 -17.24 7.31
CA TYR A 21 8.77 -17.69 5.95
C TYR A 21 9.42 -16.82 4.88
N SER A 22 9.38 -15.49 5.03
CA SER A 22 10.00 -14.52 4.11
C SER A 22 11.51 -14.75 4.00
N ASN A 23 12.18 -15.02 5.12
CA ASN A 23 13.60 -15.34 5.13
C ASN A 23 13.93 -16.61 4.33
N ARG A 24 13.08 -17.64 4.40
CA ARG A 24 13.28 -18.88 3.61
C ARG A 24 13.08 -18.62 2.12
N ALA A 25 12.06 -17.85 1.74
CA ALA A 25 11.86 -17.43 0.35
C ALA A 25 13.10 -16.67 -0.16
N ASN A 26 13.59 -15.68 0.59
CA ASN A 26 14.76 -14.87 0.23
C ASN A 26 16.05 -15.69 0.06
N VAL A 27 16.21 -16.79 0.80
CA VAL A 27 17.36 -17.70 0.65
C VAL A 27 17.28 -18.42 -0.70
N VAL A 28 16.12 -18.97 -1.06
CA VAL A 28 15.99 -19.77 -2.29
C VAL A 28 15.95 -18.92 -3.55
N GLU A 29 15.59 -17.63 -3.47
CA GLU A 29 15.66 -16.74 -4.64
C GLU A 29 17.08 -16.56 -5.21
N LYS A 30 18.11 -16.83 -4.40
CA LYS A 30 19.52 -16.79 -4.84
C LYS A 30 19.92 -18.01 -5.68
N ILE A 31 19.08 -19.05 -5.75
CA ILE A 31 19.35 -20.28 -6.51
C ILE A 31 19.03 -20.02 -7.98
N VAL A 32 20.08 -19.98 -8.81
CA VAL A 32 19.99 -19.70 -10.26
C VAL A 32 20.42 -20.88 -11.13
N SER A 33 20.86 -21.99 -10.54
CA SER A 33 21.29 -23.19 -11.27
C SER A 33 21.14 -24.44 -10.43
N VAL A 34 20.97 -25.59 -11.09
CA VAL A 34 20.97 -26.90 -10.45
C VAL A 34 22.42 -27.36 -10.30
N LYS A 35 22.86 -27.65 -9.07
CA LYS A 35 24.19 -28.21 -8.84
C LYS A 35 24.26 -29.62 -9.45
N PRO A 36 25.24 -29.94 -10.29
CA PRO A 36 25.42 -31.31 -10.78
C PRO A 36 25.72 -32.25 -9.60
N LYS A 37 25.34 -33.54 -9.72
CA LYS A 37 25.79 -34.59 -8.80
C LYS A 37 27.32 -34.75 -8.95
N THR A 38 28.13 -33.94 -8.27
CA THR A 38 29.52 -34.31 -8.03
C THR A 38 29.52 -35.45 -7.00
N PRO A 39 30.25 -36.56 -7.21
CA PRO A 39 30.59 -37.49 -6.15
C PRO A 39 31.68 -36.86 -5.28
N GLU A 40 31.40 -35.69 -4.70
CA GLU A 40 32.29 -35.05 -3.75
C GLU A 40 31.94 -35.52 -2.36
N LYS A 41 32.96 -36.01 -1.65
CA LYS A 41 32.90 -36.31 -0.22
C LYS A 41 32.19 -35.15 0.50
N PRO A 42 31.33 -35.43 1.50
CA PRO A 42 30.58 -34.40 2.18
C PRO A 42 31.53 -33.34 2.73
N ASN A 43 31.49 -32.15 2.14
CA ASN A 43 32.17 -30.98 2.69
C ASN A 43 31.30 -30.51 3.86
N TYR A 44 31.78 -30.73 5.08
CA TYR A 44 31.07 -30.56 6.34
C TYR A 44 30.71 -29.10 6.70
N ALA A 45 30.78 -28.15 5.76
CA ALA A 45 30.66 -26.72 6.05
C ALA A 45 29.52 -25.96 5.36
N GLU A 46 28.68 -26.59 4.52
CA GLU A 46 27.55 -25.86 3.90
C GLU A 46 26.31 -26.73 3.60
N GLN A 47 26.05 -27.73 4.44
CA GLN A 47 24.75 -28.40 4.51
C GLN A 47 24.06 -27.96 5.79
N LEU A 48 22.87 -27.36 5.69
CA LEU A 48 21.95 -27.24 6.81
C LEU A 48 21.38 -28.64 7.12
N ASN A 49 22.21 -29.41 7.83
CA ASN A 49 21.98 -30.68 8.52
C ASN A 49 21.63 -31.96 7.72
N PRO A 50 22.12 -33.14 8.19
CA PRO A 50 22.03 -34.42 7.53
C PRO A 50 20.77 -35.18 7.95
N GLY A 51 20.05 -35.83 7.03
CA GLY A 51 18.99 -36.75 7.46
C GLY A 51 18.11 -37.38 6.39
N LYS A 52 17.95 -36.78 5.21
CA LYS A 52 17.21 -37.41 4.11
C LYS A 52 18.15 -37.67 2.94
N LYS A 53 18.28 -38.94 2.58
CA LYS A 53 19.04 -39.35 1.39
C LYS A 53 18.24 -38.91 0.16
N ILE A 54 18.75 -37.93 -0.57
CA ILE A 54 18.18 -37.49 -1.85
C ILE A 54 18.56 -38.55 -2.88
N ASN A 55 17.57 -39.25 -3.44
CA ASN A 55 17.83 -40.32 -4.40
C ASN A 55 17.94 -39.74 -5.82
N VAL A 56 17.17 -38.70 -6.13
CA VAL A 56 17.05 -38.14 -7.48
C VAL A 56 17.36 -36.64 -7.51
N SER A 57 18.06 -36.20 -8.57
CA SER A 57 18.44 -34.80 -8.79
C SER A 57 17.33 -34.05 -9.53
N CYS A 58 17.13 -32.76 -9.26
CA CYS A 58 16.21 -31.94 -10.06
C CYS A 58 16.67 -31.76 -11.51
N SER A 59 17.93 -32.06 -11.85
CA SER A 59 18.38 -32.15 -13.24
C SER A 59 17.64 -33.25 -14.02
N ASP A 60 17.08 -34.24 -13.33
CA ASP A 60 16.27 -35.31 -13.91
C ASP A 60 14.77 -34.97 -13.93
N PHE A 61 14.35 -33.78 -13.47
CA PHE A 61 12.94 -33.43 -13.29
C PHE A 61 12.13 -33.49 -14.59
N SER A 62 12.76 -33.23 -15.74
CA SER A 62 12.16 -33.38 -17.07
C SER A 62 11.64 -34.79 -17.37
N LYS A 63 12.21 -35.83 -16.75
CA LYS A 63 11.71 -37.22 -16.90
C LYS A 63 10.35 -37.44 -16.23
N TYR A 64 10.00 -36.62 -15.25
CA TYR A 64 8.79 -36.75 -14.43
C TYR A 64 7.75 -35.66 -14.74
N ALA A 65 8.17 -34.56 -15.35
CA ALA A 65 7.37 -33.36 -15.58
C ALA A 65 7.69 -32.68 -16.92
N ALA A 66 7.86 -33.45 -17.99
CA ALA A 66 8.24 -32.95 -19.31
C ALA A 66 7.31 -31.82 -19.80
N GLU A 67 6.01 -31.92 -19.50
CA GLU A 67 4.99 -30.95 -19.86
C GLU A 67 5.22 -29.56 -19.23
N PHE A 68 5.88 -29.46 -18.08
CA PHE A 68 6.13 -28.17 -17.41
C PHE A 68 7.17 -27.33 -18.16
N TYR A 69 8.12 -27.96 -18.86
CA TYR A 69 9.16 -27.24 -19.61
C TYR A 69 8.61 -26.44 -20.79
N SER A 70 7.39 -26.74 -21.24
CA SER A 70 6.67 -25.94 -22.25
C SER A 70 5.85 -24.79 -21.66
N LYS A 71 5.69 -24.75 -20.33
CA LYS A 71 4.74 -23.88 -19.63
C LYS A 71 5.37 -22.91 -18.64
N ILE A 72 6.49 -23.28 -18.02
CA ILE A 72 7.21 -22.45 -17.05
C ILE A 72 8.69 -22.38 -17.37
N GLN A 73 9.34 -21.31 -16.90
CA GLN A 73 10.76 -21.13 -17.03
C GLN A 73 11.51 -22.00 -16.02
N SER A 74 12.52 -22.74 -16.49
CA SER A 74 13.44 -23.56 -15.69
C SER A 74 12.79 -24.39 -14.57
N PRO A 75 11.90 -25.36 -14.89
CA PRO A 75 11.25 -26.22 -13.90
C PRO A 75 12.22 -26.94 -12.95
N ASP A 76 13.43 -27.25 -13.42
CA ASP A 76 14.52 -27.85 -12.65
C ASP A 76 15.05 -26.92 -11.55
N ILE A 77 15.19 -25.62 -11.83
CA ILE A 77 15.55 -24.61 -10.82
C ILE A 77 14.43 -24.46 -9.80
N LEU A 78 13.16 -24.45 -10.25
CA LEU A 78 12.02 -24.40 -9.35
C LEU A 78 11.97 -25.63 -8.42
N CYS A 79 12.27 -26.81 -8.95
CA CYS A 79 12.42 -28.04 -8.17
C CYS A 79 13.47 -27.89 -7.07
N GLU A 80 14.64 -27.31 -7.36
CA GLU A 80 15.69 -27.06 -6.37
C GLU A 80 15.24 -26.06 -5.30
N LYS A 81 14.66 -24.93 -5.70
CA LYS A 81 14.11 -23.93 -4.76
C LYS A 81 13.06 -24.55 -3.83
N PHE A 82 12.12 -25.31 -4.39
CA PHE A 82 11.10 -25.99 -3.61
C PHE A 82 11.72 -26.99 -2.64
N ARG A 83 12.68 -27.80 -3.09
CA ARG A 83 13.34 -28.80 -2.24
C ARG A 83 14.01 -28.15 -1.03
N GLU A 84 14.68 -27.02 -1.22
CA GLU A 84 15.29 -26.28 -0.12
C GLU A 84 14.25 -25.73 0.86
N ILE A 85 13.18 -25.08 0.39
CA ILE A 85 12.06 -24.63 1.25
C ILE A 85 11.49 -25.82 2.04
N TYR A 86 11.18 -26.91 1.34
CA TYR A 86 10.54 -28.09 1.88
C TYR A 86 11.38 -28.76 2.96
N ASN A 87 12.69 -28.93 2.71
CA ASN A 87 13.65 -29.45 3.69
C ASN A 87 13.68 -28.57 4.93
N SER A 88 13.78 -27.26 4.72
CA SER A 88 13.91 -26.27 5.77
C SER A 88 12.69 -26.25 6.70
N LEU A 89 11.49 -26.33 6.13
CA LEU A 89 10.23 -26.36 6.89
C LEU A 89 10.00 -27.69 7.59
N SER A 90 10.32 -28.81 6.92
CA SER A 90 10.20 -30.16 7.49
C SER A 90 11.05 -30.35 8.75
N ASN A 91 12.22 -29.69 8.81
CA ASN A 91 13.15 -29.78 9.93
C ASN A 91 12.93 -28.68 10.99
N SER A 92 12.04 -27.72 10.76
CA SER A 92 11.70 -26.67 11.72
C SER A 92 10.76 -27.20 12.82
N ASN A 93 10.86 -26.69 14.04
CA ASN A 93 9.84 -26.90 15.09
C ASN A 93 8.91 -25.69 15.25
N TRP A 94 9.10 -24.64 14.45
CA TRP A 94 8.38 -23.37 14.58
C TRP A 94 6.93 -23.48 14.07
N GLY A 95 5.97 -22.92 14.81
CA GLY A 95 4.57 -22.83 14.38
C GLY A 95 3.75 -24.14 14.45
N LYS A 96 4.33 -25.24 14.96
CA LYS A 96 3.67 -26.56 15.02
C LYS A 96 2.97 -26.76 16.36
N LYS A 97 1.68 -27.08 16.35
CA LYS A 97 0.95 -27.43 17.58
C LYS A 97 1.34 -28.84 18.02
N LYS A 98 1.46 -29.07 19.35
CA LYS A 98 1.87 -30.36 19.95
C LYS A 98 0.96 -31.54 19.55
N GLU A 99 -0.24 -31.26 19.06
CA GLU A 99 -1.25 -32.23 18.59
C GLU A 99 -1.05 -32.67 17.13
N GLU A 100 -0.28 -31.92 16.31
CA GLU A 100 0.10 -32.33 14.95
C GLU A 100 1.15 -33.46 14.95
N TYR A 101 1.70 -33.79 16.12
CA TYR A 101 2.72 -34.82 16.33
C TYR A 101 2.08 -36.20 16.55
N THR A 102 1.33 -36.70 15.57
CA THR A 102 0.87 -38.09 15.63
C THR A 102 1.53 -38.91 14.52
N LYS A 103 2.58 -39.65 14.90
CA LYS A 103 3.23 -40.76 14.17
C LYS A 103 4.01 -40.40 12.88
N GLY A 104 5.30 -40.10 13.04
CA GLY A 104 6.37 -40.54 12.12
C GLY A 104 6.41 -40.02 10.67
N GLU A 105 5.41 -39.27 10.21
CA GLU A 105 5.33 -38.73 8.85
C GLU A 105 5.78 -37.26 8.79
N GLU A 106 5.96 -36.75 7.57
CA GLU A 106 6.58 -35.44 7.32
C GLU A 106 5.91 -34.28 8.05
N LYS A 107 6.75 -33.50 8.72
CA LYS A 107 6.35 -32.47 9.68
C LYS A 107 6.10 -31.16 8.95
N LEU A 108 5.05 -31.00 8.17
CA LEU A 108 4.62 -29.68 7.69
C LEU A 108 3.26 -29.34 8.32
N GLY A 109 3.22 -28.27 9.12
CA GLY A 109 1.99 -27.79 9.74
C GLY A 109 1.12 -27.01 8.74
N ASN A 110 -0.09 -26.62 9.16
CA ASN A 110 -1.02 -25.90 8.27
C ASN A 110 -0.42 -24.57 7.76
N ASN A 111 0.30 -23.84 8.60
CA ASN A 111 0.97 -22.60 8.20
C ASN A 111 2.11 -22.84 7.19
N ASP A 112 2.84 -23.95 7.32
CA ASP A 112 3.88 -24.32 6.36
C ASP A 112 3.26 -24.59 4.99
N TRP A 113 2.12 -25.29 4.96
CA TRP A 113 1.37 -25.55 3.73
C TRP A 113 0.76 -24.29 3.13
N ALA A 114 0.18 -23.41 3.95
CA ALA A 114 -0.35 -22.12 3.50
C ALA A 114 0.74 -21.26 2.85
N PHE A 115 1.93 -21.20 3.46
CA PHE A 115 3.09 -20.52 2.88
C PHE A 115 3.55 -21.17 1.58
N ILE A 116 3.73 -22.50 1.55
CA ILE A 116 4.16 -23.20 0.34
C ILE A 116 3.17 -22.96 -0.81
N ASN A 117 1.86 -23.01 -0.52
CA ASN A 117 0.84 -22.76 -1.52
C ASN A 117 0.90 -21.33 -2.06
N TYR A 118 1.03 -20.33 -1.18
CA TYR A 118 1.22 -18.93 -1.58
C TYR A 118 2.49 -18.75 -2.41
N TRP A 119 3.63 -19.26 -1.94
CA TRP A 119 4.93 -19.10 -2.59
C TRP A 119 4.95 -19.76 -3.97
N LEU A 120 4.39 -20.97 -4.13
CA LEU A 120 4.28 -21.60 -5.45
C LEU A 120 3.35 -20.82 -6.36
N ASN A 121 2.22 -20.30 -5.86
CA ASN A 121 1.36 -19.44 -6.67
C ASN A 121 2.10 -18.19 -7.14
N ASP A 122 2.84 -17.49 -6.27
CA ASP A 122 3.59 -16.29 -6.66
C ASP A 122 4.74 -16.61 -7.62
N THR A 123 5.40 -17.75 -7.43
CA THR A 123 6.52 -18.18 -8.30
C THR A 123 6.04 -18.64 -9.67
N LEU A 124 4.88 -19.29 -9.74
CA LEU A 124 4.32 -19.81 -10.99
C LEU A 124 3.48 -18.76 -11.74
N ARG A 125 2.95 -17.76 -11.04
CA ARG A 125 2.19 -16.67 -11.67
C ARG A 125 3.15 -15.65 -12.29
N GLY A 126 2.83 -15.26 -13.52
CA GLY A 126 3.37 -14.04 -14.12
C GLY A 126 2.69 -12.80 -13.52
N THR A 127 2.62 -11.72 -14.31
CA THR A 127 2.15 -10.43 -13.78
C THR A 127 0.66 -10.38 -13.43
N ASP A 128 -0.24 -11.18 -14.03
CA ASP A 128 -1.69 -11.06 -13.77
C ASP A 128 -2.60 -12.25 -14.16
N SER A 129 -2.04 -13.42 -14.51
CA SER A 129 -2.81 -14.59 -14.97
C SER A 129 -2.84 -15.71 -13.94
N ASP A 130 -3.73 -16.69 -14.14
CA ASP A 130 -3.64 -17.98 -13.47
C ASP A 130 -2.30 -18.67 -13.71
N PRO A 131 -1.83 -19.50 -12.75
CA PRO A 131 -0.59 -20.21 -12.91
C PRO A 131 -0.73 -21.15 -14.11
N PRO A 132 0.30 -21.26 -14.97
CA PRO A 132 0.23 -22.05 -16.19
C PRO A 132 0.19 -23.57 -15.92
N ILE A 133 0.49 -23.97 -14.68
CA ILE A 133 0.38 -25.34 -14.17
C ILE A 133 -0.33 -25.33 -12.82
N CYS A 134 -0.97 -26.45 -12.46
CA CYS A 134 -1.59 -26.55 -11.15
C CYS A 134 -0.53 -26.77 -10.07
N VAL A 135 -0.61 -26.01 -8.97
CA VAL A 135 0.34 -26.11 -7.85
C VAL A 135 0.43 -27.54 -7.29
N LYS A 136 -0.72 -28.24 -7.17
CA LYS A 136 -0.74 -29.64 -6.76
C LYS A 136 -0.05 -30.59 -7.74
N ASP A 137 -0.14 -30.32 -9.04
CA ASP A 137 0.45 -31.18 -10.07
C ASP A 137 1.97 -31.04 -10.04
N PHE A 138 2.49 -29.84 -9.74
CA PHE A 138 3.90 -29.63 -9.48
C PHE A 138 4.42 -30.53 -8.36
N TYR A 139 3.73 -30.56 -7.21
CA TYR A 139 4.10 -31.43 -6.09
C TYR A 139 3.97 -32.92 -6.42
N LYS A 140 2.92 -33.31 -7.16
CA LYS A 140 2.75 -34.71 -7.61
C LYS A 140 3.92 -35.18 -8.48
N SER A 141 4.47 -34.32 -9.33
CA SER A 141 5.66 -34.65 -10.12
C SER A 141 6.93 -34.77 -9.28
N LEU A 142 7.07 -33.96 -8.23
CA LEU A 142 8.16 -34.11 -7.26
C LEU A 142 8.06 -35.43 -6.49
N ARG A 143 6.85 -35.83 -6.07
CA ARG A 143 6.63 -37.15 -5.44
C ARG A 143 6.94 -38.30 -6.38
N LYS A 144 6.55 -38.23 -7.66
CA LYS A 144 6.94 -39.25 -8.66
C LYS A 144 8.46 -39.34 -8.83
N MET A 145 9.17 -38.21 -8.70
CA MET A 145 10.62 -38.14 -8.80
C MET A 145 11.31 -38.76 -7.57
N ASP A 146 10.83 -38.50 -6.35
CA ASP A 146 11.44 -39.01 -5.12
C ASP A 146 10.38 -39.19 -4.02
N GLU A 147 9.65 -40.31 -4.05
CA GLU A 147 8.55 -40.60 -3.12
C GLU A 147 9.03 -40.79 -1.68
N ASP A 148 10.25 -41.30 -1.49
CA ASP A 148 10.87 -41.43 -0.16
C ASP A 148 11.17 -40.06 0.47
N TYR A 149 11.45 -39.05 -0.38
CA TYR A 149 11.73 -37.71 0.07
C TYR A 149 10.45 -36.88 0.26
N PHE A 150 9.50 -36.95 -0.67
CA PHE A 150 8.21 -36.25 -0.67
C PHE A 150 7.06 -37.24 -0.42
N LYS A 151 6.81 -37.54 0.86
CA LYS A 151 5.95 -38.64 1.31
C LYS A 151 4.47 -38.28 1.39
N ILE A 152 4.12 -37.00 1.44
CA ILE A 152 2.73 -36.58 1.66
C ILE A 152 1.89 -36.86 0.40
N GLU A 153 1.06 -37.89 0.47
CA GLU A 153 0.29 -38.36 -0.68
C GLU A 153 -0.83 -37.39 -1.09
N TYR A 154 -1.60 -36.90 -0.12
CA TYR A 154 -2.78 -36.08 -0.33
C TYR A 154 -2.49 -34.61 0.01
N VAL A 155 -2.53 -33.76 -1.02
CA VAL A 155 -2.25 -32.32 -0.93
C VAL A 155 -3.37 -31.48 -1.53
N GLU A 156 -4.47 -32.09 -1.96
CA GLU A 156 -5.57 -31.45 -2.70
C GLU A 156 -6.18 -30.25 -1.96
N ASP A 157 -6.35 -30.35 -0.65
CA ASP A 157 -6.91 -29.26 0.17
C ASP A 157 -5.87 -28.21 0.56
N LYS A 158 -4.58 -28.52 0.39
CA LYS A 158 -3.43 -27.71 0.84
C LYS A 158 -2.76 -26.95 -0.30
N LEU A 159 -2.69 -27.55 -1.48
CA LEU A 159 -2.02 -27.04 -2.66
C LEU A 159 -3.04 -26.87 -3.79
N TYR A 160 -3.24 -25.62 -4.20
CA TYR A 160 -4.22 -25.23 -5.20
C TYR A 160 -3.83 -23.89 -5.81
N ASN A 161 -4.37 -23.60 -6.98
CA ASN A 161 -4.23 -22.28 -7.58
C ASN A 161 -5.15 -21.32 -6.83
N ILE A 162 -4.58 -20.34 -6.13
CA ILE A 162 -5.37 -19.37 -5.35
C ILE A 162 -6.07 -18.45 -6.35
N GLU A 163 -7.39 -18.30 -6.26
CA GLU A 163 -8.14 -17.43 -7.18
C GLU A 163 -7.57 -15.99 -7.26
N LYS A 164 -7.62 -15.38 -8.45
CA LYS A 164 -6.86 -14.15 -8.77
C LYS A 164 -7.08 -13.02 -7.76
N ASN A 165 -8.32 -12.81 -7.35
CA ASN A 165 -8.67 -11.74 -6.41
C ASN A 165 -8.08 -11.99 -5.02
N ASP A 166 -8.13 -13.23 -4.55
CA ASP A 166 -7.58 -13.59 -3.24
C ASP A 166 -6.06 -13.60 -3.25
N PHE A 167 -5.44 -14.05 -4.35
CA PHE A 167 -4.00 -13.98 -4.54
C PHE A 167 -3.51 -12.54 -4.49
N LYS A 168 -4.21 -11.60 -5.14
CA LYS A 168 -3.89 -10.17 -5.06
C LYS A 168 -3.95 -9.66 -3.62
N LYS A 169 -4.99 -10.01 -2.86
CA LYS A 169 -5.11 -9.63 -1.43
C LYS A 169 -3.93 -10.17 -0.61
N MET A 170 -3.56 -11.45 -0.82
CA MET A 170 -2.41 -12.06 -0.14
C MET A 170 -1.09 -11.37 -0.51
N LYS A 171 -0.89 -11.03 -1.78
CA LYS A 171 0.30 -10.31 -2.26
C LYS A 171 0.39 -8.90 -1.68
N ASP A 172 -0.73 -8.20 -1.58
CA ASP A 172 -0.80 -6.89 -0.93
C ASP A 172 -0.45 -6.98 0.56
N LEU A 173 -0.93 -8.01 1.26
CA LEU A 173 -0.57 -8.26 2.66
C LEU A 173 0.90 -8.64 2.83
N TYR A 174 1.45 -9.45 1.92
CA TYR A 174 2.88 -9.77 1.90
C TYR A 174 3.74 -8.52 1.76
N TYR A 175 3.36 -7.60 0.86
CA TYR A 175 4.05 -6.33 0.71
C TYR A 175 3.99 -5.48 1.98
N LEU A 176 2.84 -5.44 2.67
CA LEU A 176 2.69 -4.71 3.93
C LEU A 176 3.62 -5.25 5.03
N TYR A 177 3.69 -6.58 5.16
CA TYR A 177 4.61 -7.23 6.10
C TYR A 177 6.09 -7.00 5.74
N ASP A 178 6.45 -7.03 4.46
CA ASP A 178 7.80 -6.70 3.99
C ASP A 178 8.18 -5.24 4.32
N MET A 179 7.25 -4.29 4.17
CA MET A 179 7.47 -2.90 4.59
C MET A 179 7.64 -2.79 6.12
N LYS A 180 6.82 -3.48 6.90
CA LYS A 180 6.95 -3.54 8.38
C LYS A 180 8.34 -4.05 8.78
N GLU A 181 8.82 -5.13 8.16
CA GLU A 181 10.14 -5.72 8.43
C GLU A 181 11.27 -4.73 8.09
N LYS A 182 11.18 -4.03 6.95
CA LYS A 182 12.14 -2.98 6.55
C LYS A 182 12.16 -1.82 7.53
N ILE A 183 11.01 -1.38 8.02
CA ILE A 183 10.92 -0.34 9.04
C ILE A 183 11.57 -0.82 10.34
N SER A 184 11.22 -2.03 10.82
CA SER A 184 11.80 -2.62 12.03
C SER A 184 13.32 -2.68 11.98
N LYS A 185 13.89 -3.18 10.87
CA LYS A 185 15.34 -3.26 10.67
C LYS A 185 16.03 -1.90 10.76
N LEU A 186 15.40 -0.85 10.21
CA LEU A 186 15.96 0.50 10.29
C LEU A 186 15.93 1.05 11.71
N LEU A 187 14.87 0.76 12.49
CA LEU A 187 14.76 1.21 13.88
C LEU A 187 15.87 0.64 14.77
N ASP A 188 16.30 -0.59 14.48
CA ASP A 188 17.34 -1.31 15.23
C ASP A 188 18.77 -1.01 14.73
N ASP A 189 18.92 -0.48 13.50
CA ASP A 189 20.24 -0.23 12.90
C ASP A 189 20.79 1.17 13.23
N ASN A 190 21.67 1.23 14.23
CA ASN A 190 22.38 2.44 14.62
C ASN A 190 23.47 2.92 13.63
N LYS A 191 23.73 2.18 12.56
CA LYS A 191 24.72 2.52 11.51
C LYS A 191 24.06 2.93 10.19
N ALA A 192 22.73 2.87 10.10
CA ALA A 192 22.01 3.23 8.89
C ALA A 192 22.23 4.70 8.51
N THR A 193 23.06 4.93 7.50
CA THR A 193 23.22 6.26 6.90
C THR A 193 21.90 6.65 6.25
N ASN A 194 21.32 7.80 6.64
CA ASN A 194 20.00 8.25 6.18
C ASN A 194 18.80 7.37 6.63
N GLY A 195 18.95 6.61 7.73
CA GLY A 195 17.91 5.71 8.25
C GLY A 195 16.56 6.41 8.49
N LYS A 196 16.57 7.67 8.93
CA LYS A 196 15.34 8.46 9.12
C LYS A 196 14.55 8.66 7.82
N ALA A 197 15.19 9.11 6.74
CA ALA A 197 14.48 9.38 5.49
C ALA A 197 13.98 8.08 4.83
N GLN A 198 14.73 6.98 4.97
CA GLN A 198 14.29 5.67 4.50
C GLN A 198 13.11 5.14 5.31
N CYS A 199 13.15 5.29 6.63
CA CYS A 199 12.05 4.92 7.52
C CYS A 199 10.78 5.71 7.18
N GLN A 200 10.90 7.04 7.00
CA GLN A 200 9.81 7.91 6.54
C GLN A 200 9.21 7.45 5.22
N LYS A 201 10.06 7.06 4.26
CA LYS A 201 9.62 6.56 2.96
C LYS A 201 8.84 5.25 3.11
N TYR A 202 9.39 4.27 3.81
CA TYR A 202 8.73 2.96 3.97
C TYR A 202 7.44 3.07 4.79
N GLU A 203 7.42 3.89 5.84
CA GLU A 203 6.17 4.16 6.58
C GLU A 203 5.11 4.75 5.66
N LYS A 204 5.47 5.77 4.86
CA LYS A 204 4.52 6.39 3.93
C LYS A 204 3.97 5.37 2.93
N GLU A 205 4.84 4.56 2.31
CA GLU A 205 4.44 3.50 1.37
C GLU A 205 3.54 2.46 2.05
N CYS A 206 3.87 2.04 3.27
CA CYS A 206 3.06 1.12 4.07
C CYS A 206 1.66 1.70 4.37
N ASN A 207 1.60 2.94 4.85
CA ASN A 207 0.35 3.64 5.17
C ASN A 207 -0.53 3.82 3.93
N GLU A 208 0.04 4.24 2.80
CA GLU A 208 -0.69 4.40 1.54
C GLU A 208 -1.25 3.07 1.04
N LYS A 209 -0.42 2.01 1.06
CA LYS A 209 -0.85 0.68 0.64
C LYS A 209 -1.91 0.09 1.57
N TYR A 210 -1.77 0.26 2.88
CA TYR A 210 -2.76 -0.21 3.87
C TYR A 210 -4.13 0.43 3.61
N ARG A 211 -4.16 1.75 3.37
CA ARG A 211 -5.40 2.48 3.04
C ARG A 211 -6.04 1.96 1.77
N ASP A 212 -5.26 1.78 0.70
CA ASP A 212 -5.73 1.24 -0.59
C ASP A 212 -6.36 -0.14 -0.42
N VAL A 213 -5.67 -1.04 0.28
CA VAL A 213 -6.13 -2.40 0.58
C VAL A 213 -7.47 -2.39 1.32
N ILE A 214 -7.60 -1.58 2.37
CA ILE A 214 -8.83 -1.48 3.16
C ILE A 214 -9.99 -0.91 2.33
N ILE A 215 -9.75 0.14 1.53
CA ILE A 215 -10.77 0.80 0.72
C ILE A 215 -11.34 -0.14 -0.36
N ASN A 216 -10.49 -0.96 -0.96
CA ASN A 216 -10.87 -1.89 -2.03
C ASN A 216 -11.59 -3.15 -1.51
N CYS A 217 -11.70 -3.30 -0.20
CA CYS A 217 -12.20 -4.50 0.48
C CYS A 217 -13.69 -4.36 0.84
N ARG A 218 -14.56 -4.17 -0.17
CA ARG A 218 -15.98 -3.76 0.04
C ARG A 218 -16.97 -4.92 0.20
N ASP A 219 -16.83 -6.06 -0.48
CA ASP A 219 -17.91 -7.07 -0.52
C ASP A 219 -17.48 -8.56 -0.42
N ASP A 220 -16.19 -8.90 -0.31
CA ASP A 220 -15.76 -10.31 -0.21
C ASP A 220 -14.39 -10.49 0.48
N CYS A 221 -14.35 -10.07 1.73
CA CYS A 221 -13.09 -9.90 2.46
C CYS A 221 -13.06 -10.57 3.82
N ASN A 222 -14.03 -11.40 4.18
CA ASN A 222 -14.20 -11.85 5.56
C ASN A 222 -12.92 -12.51 6.13
N ASP A 223 -12.31 -13.42 5.38
CA ASP A 223 -11.08 -14.10 5.80
C ASP A 223 -9.86 -13.15 5.76
N PHE A 224 -9.78 -12.30 4.74
CA PHE A 224 -8.74 -11.29 4.60
C PHE A 224 -8.78 -10.22 5.69
N PHE A 225 -9.98 -9.83 6.14
CA PHE A 225 -10.20 -8.79 7.13
C PHE A 225 -9.56 -9.14 8.48
N SER A 226 -9.63 -10.41 8.86
CA SER A 226 -8.97 -10.91 10.06
C SER A 226 -7.44 -10.78 9.95
N ALA A 227 -6.88 -11.10 8.78
CA ALA A 227 -5.45 -11.02 8.54
C ALA A 227 -4.92 -9.58 8.52
N ILE A 228 -5.64 -8.66 7.85
CA ILE A 228 -5.24 -7.24 7.79
C ILE A 228 -5.43 -6.53 9.15
N ALA A 229 -6.43 -6.92 9.94
CA ALA A 229 -6.61 -6.44 11.31
C ALA A 229 -5.47 -6.91 12.22
N GLN A 230 -5.03 -8.16 12.06
CA GLN A 230 -3.87 -8.69 12.76
C GLN A 230 -2.58 -7.93 12.39
N PHE A 231 -2.36 -7.67 11.10
CA PHE A 231 -1.24 -6.84 10.63
C PHE A 231 -1.25 -5.46 11.30
N LYS A 232 -2.39 -4.76 11.30
CA LYS A 232 -2.53 -3.44 11.95
C LYS A 232 -2.10 -3.49 13.42
N LYS A 233 -2.59 -4.50 14.14
CA LYS A 233 -2.28 -4.70 15.55
C LYS A 233 -0.78 -4.91 15.75
N GLU A 234 -0.16 -5.81 15.00
CA GLU A 234 1.27 -6.09 15.09
C GLU A 234 2.12 -4.89 14.71
N TYR A 235 1.77 -4.16 13.65
CA TYR A 235 2.46 -2.92 13.28
C TYR A 235 2.42 -1.88 14.41
N ASN A 236 1.23 -1.61 14.97
CA ASN A 236 1.08 -0.61 16.03
C ASN A 236 1.77 -1.06 17.34
N GLN A 237 1.73 -2.37 17.66
CA GLN A 237 2.39 -2.90 18.85
C GLN A 237 3.91 -2.87 18.69
N ASP A 238 4.43 -3.49 17.63
CA ASP A 238 5.86 -3.72 17.46
C ASP A 238 6.62 -2.45 17.10
N LEU A 239 6.02 -1.54 16.32
CA LEU A 239 6.71 -0.37 15.79
C LEU A 239 6.33 0.94 16.50
N VAL A 240 5.06 1.12 16.88
CA VAL A 240 4.60 2.39 17.47
C VAL A 240 4.72 2.36 19.00
N SER A 241 4.26 1.28 19.65
CA SER A 241 4.13 1.19 21.11
C SER A 241 5.46 0.90 21.82
N LEU A 242 6.35 0.10 21.23
CA LEU A 242 7.60 -0.37 21.85
C LEU A 242 8.76 0.66 21.84
N ARG A 243 8.45 1.96 21.75
CA ARG A 243 9.41 3.00 21.32
C ARG A 243 10.43 3.46 22.36
N GLU A 244 10.34 3.06 23.62
CA GLU A 244 11.18 3.64 24.68
C GLU A 244 12.69 3.35 24.53
N HIS A 245 13.11 2.44 23.64
CA HIS A 245 14.50 1.97 23.58
C HIS A 245 15.17 1.86 22.19
N THR A 246 14.59 2.38 21.09
CA THR A 246 15.22 2.30 19.76
C THR A 246 16.01 3.56 19.39
N TYR A 247 17.06 3.43 18.57
CA TYR A 247 17.99 4.53 18.24
C TYR A 247 17.29 5.72 17.56
N LEU A 248 16.35 5.43 16.66
CA LEU A 248 15.60 6.43 15.88
C LEU A 248 14.46 7.10 16.66
N SER A 249 14.04 6.55 17.80
CA SER A 249 12.87 7.04 18.57
C SER A 249 13.01 8.49 19.04
N SER A 250 14.24 8.95 19.24
CA SER A 250 14.55 10.34 19.62
C SER A 250 14.35 11.37 18.50
N SER A 251 14.22 10.92 17.25
CA SER A 251 14.26 11.80 16.06
C SER A 251 13.09 11.64 15.10
N TYR A 252 12.32 10.55 15.23
CA TYR A 252 11.22 10.21 14.34
C TYR A 252 10.13 9.40 15.06
N GLU A 253 8.88 9.81 14.84
CA GLU A 253 7.68 9.23 15.45
C GLU A 253 6.86 8.56 14.35
N LEU A 254 6.76 7.23 14.41
CA LEU A 254 5.89 6.44 13.55
C LEU A 254 4.42 6.69 13.91
N GLN A 255 3.60 6.86 12.89
CA GLN A 255 2.16 7.04 12.98
C GLN A 255 1.46 5.68 13.09
N GLU A 256 0.41 5.65 13.89
CA GLU A 256 -0.49 4.51 13.94
C GLU A 256 -1.23 4.32 12.62
N LEU A 257 -1.42 3.06 12.26
CA LEU A 257 -2.29 2.73 11.14
C LEU A 257 -3.74 3.09 11.50
N PRO A 258 -4.46 3.78 10.59
CA PRO A 258 -5.83 4.23 10.81
C PRO A 258 -6.78 3.04 10.96
N ASP A 259 -7.90 3.25 11.63
CA ASP A 259 -8.92 2.21 11.78
C ASP A 259 -9.77 2.00 10.52
N TYR A 260 -10.32 0.80 10.37
CA TYR A 260 -11.21 0.48 9.26
C TYR A 260 -12.40 1.46 9.21
N ILE A 261 -13.07 1.69 10.35
CA ILE A 261 -14.25 2.56 10.40
C ILE A 261 -13.85 4.00 10.06
N SER A 262 -12.70 4.46 10.54
CA SER A 262 -12.23 5.81 10.25
C SER A 262 -11.91 5.99 8.77
N LEU A 263 -11.26 5.02 8.12
CA LEU A 263 -10.97 5.05 6.69
C LEU A 263 -12.21 5.06 5.82
N ILE A 264 -13.16 4.17 6.10
CA ILE A 264 -14.41 4.11 5.34
C ILE A 264 -15.23 5.39 5.55
N THR A 265 -15.22 5.95 6.75
CA THR A 265 -15.89 7.22 7.05
C THR A 265 -15.23 8.39 6.33
N GLU A 266 -13.89 8.50 6.38
CA GLU A 266 -13.11 9.50 5.64
C GLU A 266 -13.40 9.44 4.14
N GLN A 267 -13.44 8.22 3.58
CA GLN A 267 -13.75 8.04 2.17
C GLN A 267 -15.19 8.45 1.83
N LYS A 268 -16.18 8.05 2.64
CA LYS A 268 -17.59 8.45 2.45
C LYS A 268 -17.76 9.96 2.54
N ILE A 269 -17.09 10.62 3.48
CA ILE A 269 -17.10 12.10 3.60
C ILE A 269 -16.47 12.73 2.36
N LYS A 270 -15.35 12.20 1.87
CA LYS A 270 -14.68 12.69 0.66
C LYS A 270 -15.56 12.54 -0.59
N GLU A 271 -16.22 11.39 -0.74
CA GLU A 271 -17.17 11.13 -1.82
C GLU A 271 -18.39 12.07 -1.72
N PHE A 272 -18.97 12.25 -0.54
CA PHE A 272 -20.06 13.19 -0.29
C PHE A 272 -19.65 14.63 -0.60
N THR A 273 -18.47 15.04 -0.14
CA THR A 273 -17.96 16.41 -0.33
C THR A 273 -17.76 16.72 -1.81
N ARG A 274 -17.16 15.78 -2.56
CA ARG A 274 -16.91 15.95 -4.00
C ARG A 274 -18.20 15.88 -4.83
N THR A 275 -19.09 14.95 -4.51
CA THR A 275 -20.27 14.65 -5.35
C THR A 275 -21.45 15.55 -5.03
N ILE A 276 -21.61 15.97 -3.76
CA ILE A 276 -22.80 16.70 -3.29
C ILE A 276 -22.43 18.09 -2.80
N PHE A 277 -21.50 18.20 -1.85
CA PHE A 277 -21.22 19.49 -1.21
C PHE A 277 -20.66 20.53 -2.18
N LEU A 278 -19.63 20.18 -2.98
CA LEU A 278 -19.01 21.12 -3.93
C LEU A 278 -20.03 21.64 -4.96
N PRO A 279 -20.78 20.79 -5.69
CA PRO A 279 -21.75 21.27 -6.67
C PRO A 279 -22.87 22.10 -6.06
N VAL A 280 -23.40 21.69 -4.89
CA VAL A 280 -24.44 22.44 -4.18
C VAL A 280 -23.91 23.80 -3.72
N LEU A 281 -22.67 23.86 -3.20
CA LEU A 281 -22.04 25.11 -2.80
C LEU A 281 -21.87 26.05 -4.00
N PHE A 282 -21.42 25.56 -5.15
CA PHE A 282 -21.31 26.35 -6.37
C PHE A 282 -22.67 26.85 -6.89
N LEU A 283 -23.73 26.04 -6.78
CA LEU A 283 -25.09 26.47 -7.14
C LEU A 283 -25.59 27.59 -6.23
N ILE A 284 -25.40 27.46 -4.92
CA ILE A 284 -25.78 28.50 -3.95
C ILE A 284 -25.00 29.78 -4.21
N PHE A 285 -23.68 29.68 -4.43
CA PHE A 285 -22.81 30.83 -4.72
C PHE A 285 -23.16 31.49 -6.06
N GLY A 286 -23.51 30.69 -7.07
CA GLY A 286 -23.99 31.16 -8.37
C GLY A 286 -25.31 31.91 -8.24
N LEU A 287 -26.29 31.35 -7.53
CA LEU A 287 -27.58 32.01 -7.26
C LEU A 287 -27.39 33.32 -6.48
N PHE A 288 -26.55 33.29 -5.44
CA PHE A 288 -26.21 34.49 -4.67
C PHE A 288 -25.53 35.56 -5.54
N SER A 289 -24.62 35.15 -6.42
CA SER A 289 -23.95 36.06 -7.36
C SER A 289 -24.94 36.66 -8.36
N ILE A 290 -25.85 35.86 -8.93
CA ILE A 290 -26.94 36.35 -9.79
C ILE A 290 -27.83 37.34 -9.04
N LEU A 291 -28.19 37.08 -7.78
CA LEU A 291 -28.96 38.03 -6.97
C LEU A 291 -28.20 39.35 -6.71
N LEU A 292 -26.88 39.29 -6.54
CA LEU A 292 -26.02 40.47 -6.44
C LEU A 292 -25.98 41.27 -7.75
N PHE A 293 -25.82 40.58 -8.89
CA PHE A 293 -25.72 41.18 -10.22
C PHE A 293 -27.05 41.74 -10.72
N PHE A 294 -28.15 41.03 -10.52
CA PHE A 294 -29.39 41.37 -11.19
C PHE A 294 -30.15 42.51 -10.51
N ASN A 295 -30.49 42.53 -9.21
CA ASN A 295 -31.47 43.56 -8.76
C ASN A 295 -31.67 43.79 -7.23
N LYS A 296 -30.65 44.15 -6.44
CA LYS A 296 -30.94 44.77 -5.12
C LYS A 296 -29.84 45.64 -4.48
N PHE A 297 -28.60 45.55 -4.94
CA PHE A 297 -27.50 46.26 -4.29
C PHE A 297 -27.25 47.67 -4.81
N LEU A 298 -27.88 48.10 -5.92
CA LEU A 298 -27.83 49.51 -6.34
C LEU A 298 -28.49 50.46 -5.30
N PRO A 299 -29.72 50.20 -4.80
CA PRO A 299 -30.32 51.02 -3.76
C PRO A 299 -29.68 50.79 -2.37
N CYS A 300 -29.26 49.58 -2.00
CA CYS A 300 -28.58 49.34 -0.72
C CYS A 300 -27.19 49.97 -0.66
N ARG A 301 -26.44 49.99 -1.78
CA ARG A 301 -25.17 50.72 -1.90
C ARG A 301 -25.39 52.23 -1.74
N LYS A 302 -26.43 52.79 -2.38
CA LYS A 302 -26.83 54.20 -2.18
C LYS A 302 -27.20 54.48 -0.71
N TYR A 303 -28.00 53.61 -0.09
CA TYR A 303 -28.40 53.73 1.32
C TYR A 303 -27.22 53.66 2.30
N LEU A 304 -26.27 52.75 2.09
CA LEU A 304 -25.06 52.64 2.92
C LEU A 304 -24.13 53.85 2.73
N ILE A 305 -23.94 54.32 1.49
CA ILE A 305 -23.16 55.53 1.20
C ILE A 305 -23.80 56.77 1.85
N GLU A 306 -25.12 56.92 1.77
CA GLU A 306 -25.85 58.01 2.44
C GLU A 306 -25.72 57.95 3.96
N LYS A 307 -25.79 56.75 4.55
CA LYS A 307 -25.67 56.55 5.99
C LYS A 307 -24.25 56.85 6.50
N ILE A 308 -23.23 56.48 5.73
CA ILE A 308 -21.83 56.83 6.01
C ILE A 308 -21.61 58.35 5.87
N LYS A 309 -22.16 58.99 4.83
CA LYS A 309 -22.12 60.47 4.68
C LYS A 309 -22.88 61.21 5.80
N ARG A 310 -23.97 60.64 6.31
CA ARG A 310 -24.74 61.18 7.46
C ARG A 310 -23.96 61.08 8.77
N ASN A 311 -23.29 59.96 9.03
CA ASN A 311 -22.40 59.82 10.18
C ASN A 311 -21.18 60.74 10.09
N LYS A 312 -20.57 60.93 8.90
CA LYS A 312 -19.51 61.94 8.71
C LYS A 312 -20.01 63.36 9.03
N ARG A 313 -21.21 63.76 8.58
CA ARG A 313 -21.80 65.07 8.91
C ARG A 313 -22.10 65.26 10.40
N ILE A 314 -22.41 64.20 11.13
CA ILE A 314 -22.61 64.25 12.59
C ILE A 314 -21.27 64.40 13.32
N ILE A 315 -20.19 63.80 12.82
CA ILE A 315 -18.85 63.92 13.40
C ILE A 315 -18.25 65.32 13.15
N PHE A 316 -18.51 65.93 11.99
CA PHE A 316 -18.03 67.30 11.67
C PHE A 316 -18.85 68.44 12.28
N HIS A 317 -20.02 68.17 12.88
CA HIS A 317 -20.87 69.18 13.54
C HIS A 317 -20.82 69.13 15.08
N VAL A 318 -20.00 68.25 15.66
CA VAL A 318 -19.89 68.08 17.12
C VAL A 318 -18.60 68.69 17.71
N ASP A 319 -17.74 69.30 16.88
CA ASP A 319 -16.66 70.17 17.35
C ASP A 319 -16.76 71.55 16.71
N GLU A 320 -17.57 72.43 17.31
CA GLU A 320 -17.27 73.85 17.33
C GLU A 320 -16.63 74.15 18.69
N GLY A 321 -15.30 74.02 18.71
CA GLY A 321 -14.45 74.16 19.88
C GLY A 321 -12.98 74.26 19.50
N GLU A 322 -12.65 75.32 18.76
CA GLU A 322 -11.31 75.91 18.59
C GLU A 322 -10.24 75.22 17.69
N GLU A 323 -9.76 76.07 16.76
CA GLU A 323 -8.44 76.14 16.12
C GLU A 323 -8.01 75.23 14.94
N SER A 324 -7.79 75.94 13.82
CA SER A 324 -6.81 75.74 12.73
C SER A 324 -7.20 74.93 11.46
N LEU A 325 -7.34 75.68 10.35
CA LEU A 325 -7.14 75.28 8.95
C LEU A 325 -5.64 75.10 8.64
N PRO A 326 -5.18 74.64 7.44
CA PRO A 326 -5.78 73.81 6.37
C PRO A 326 -4.83 72.64 5.95
N SER A 327 -5.19 71.64 5.13
CA SER A 327 -5.11 71.69 3.65
C SER A 327 -5.01 70.27 3.04
N HIS A 328 -5.56 70.13 1.83
CA HIS A 328 -5.25 69.19 0.73
C HIS A 328 -5.06 67.68 0.98
N ALA A 329 -5.90 66.87 0.32
CA ALA A 329 -5.43 65.79 -0.57
C ALA A 329 -6.54 65.28 -1.51
N PHE A 330 -6.32 65.52 -2.81
CA PHE A 330 -6.64 64.67 -3.96
C PHE A 330 -8.08 64.15 -4.14
N GLU A 331 -8.87 64.90 -4.92
CA GLU A 331 -9.86 64.29 -5.81
C GLU A 331 -9.11 63.78 -7.04
N ASN A 332 -9.07 62.46 -7.21
CA ASN A 332 -8.75 61.80 -8.46
C ASN A 332 -9.96 60.94 -8.87
N ASP A 333 -10.12 60.84 -10.18
CA ASP A 333 -11.04 60.00 -10.93
C ASP A 333 -12.47 60.54 -11.11
N ASP A 334 -12.57 61.60 -11.91
CA ASP A 334 -13.67 61.67 -12.87
C ASP A 334 -13.31 60.95 -14.16
N THR A 335 -14.15 59.95 -14.40
CA THR A 335 -14.33 59.07 -15.55
C THR A 335 -14.18 59.72 -16.92
N ILE A 336 -13.42 59.02 -17.76
CA ILE A 336 -13.36 59.14 -19.21
C ILE A 336 -14.71 58.71 -19.85
N SER A 337 -15.00 59.38 -20.96
CA SER A 337 -15.93 59.02 -22.05
C SER A 337 -17.36 59.54 -21.93
N ASP A 338 -17.64 60.66 -22.58
CA ASP A 338 -18.23 60.54 -23.92
C ASP A 338 -18.17 61.84 -24.75
N ASN A 339 -17.95 61.62 -26.05
CA ASN A 339 -18.27 62.45 -27.20
C ASN A 339 -17.48 63.75 -27.42
N GLY A 340 -16.35 63.58 -28.13
CA GLY A 340 -15.74 64.64 -28.92
C GLY A 340 -16.49 64.85 -30.24
N GLU A 341 -16.93 66.08 -30.48
CA GLU A 341 -17.09 66.65 -31.81
C GLU A 341 -16.30 67.97 -31.84
N TYR A 342 -15.43 68.07 -32.83
CA TYR A 342 -14.31 69.02 -32.93
C TYR A 342 -14.75 70.48 -33.09
N ASN A 343 -13.95 71.41 -32.56
CA ASN A 343 -13.75 72.74 -33.16
C ASN A 343 -12.39 73.33 -32.75
N ILE A 344 -11.37 73.09 -33.58
CA ILE A 344 -10.10 73.82 -33.53
C ILE A 344 -10.18 74.94 -34.58
N GLY A 345 -10.45 76.17 -34.12
CA GLY A 345 -10.37 77.38 -34.94
C GLY A 345 -8.96 77.95 -34.93
N TYR A 346 -8.32 78.01 -36.09
CA TYR A 346 -7.06 78.74 -36.29
C TYR A 346 -7.33 80.25 -36.21
N TYR A 347 -6.56 80.96 -35.38
CA TYR A 347 -6.36 82.40 -35.55
C TYR A 347 -4.87 82.72 -35.64
N SER A 348 -4.49 83.20 -36.82
CA SER A 348 -3.20 83.80 -37.13
C SER A 348 -3.11 85.20 -36.53
N THR A 349 -1.97 85.54 -35.94
CA THR A 349 -1.50 86.93 -35.90
C THR A 349 -0.02 86.98 -36.21
N LEU A 350 0.30 87.64 -37.33
CA LEU A 350 1.62 88.11 -37.70
C LEU A 350 2.09 89.25 -36.77
N ASN A 351 3.37 89.18 -36.42
CA ASN A 351 4.39 90.23 -36.30
C ASN A 351 4.08 91.59 -35.63
N SER A 352 4.93 91.94 -34.66
CA SER A 352 5.99 92.94 -34.88
C SER A 352 7.27 92.55 -34.17
#